data_AF-F3PQM6-F1
#
_entry.id   AF-F3PQM6-F1
#
_cell.length_a   1.000
_cell.length_b   1.000
_cell.length_c   1.000
_cell.angle_alpha   90.00
_cell.angle_beta   90.00
_cell.angle_gamma   90.00
#
_symmetry.space_group_name_H-M   'P 1'
#
loop_
_entity.id
_entity.type
_entity.pdbx_description
1 polymer ?
#
loop_
_entity_poly.entity_id
_entity_poly.type
_entity_poly.pdbx_seq_one_letter_code
_entity_poly.pdbx_strand_id
1 'polypeptide(L)'
;MMKKIFVIDWIMIAAFIPSLCSGIGLHIAGHEANHEVWHNWAVSHVLSSLLFLAASILHIKTHSNWYKSITRSGIGHKSRVTVLLSIVFMAVVVTGIALLGVEGAGSSVGLWHYRTGIAVSVLSVGHLLKRIPSSRSFIFRSRNK
;
A
#
# COMPACT_ATOMS: atom_id res chain seq x y z
N MET A 1 -12.91 -17.05 -10.89
CA MET A 1 -12.88 -15.72 -10.24
C MET A 1 -11.78 -15.62 -9.15
N MET A 2 -11.61 -16.62 -8.28
CA MET A 2 -10.58 -16.62 -7.22
C MET A 2 -9.12 -16.53 -7.71
N LYS A 3 -8.78 -17.18 -8.83
CA LYS A 3 -7.42 -17.13 -9.41
C LYS A 3 -6.98 -15.70 -9.79
N LYS A 4 -7.89 -14.86 -10.28
CA LYS A 4 -7.58 -13.48 -10.70
C LYS A 4 -7.23 -12.57 -9.52
N ILE A 5 -8.00 -12.67 -8.42
CA ILE A 5 -7.74 -11.91 -7.18
C ILE A 5 -6.37 -12.31 -6.62
N PHE A 6 -6.09 -13.61 -6.53
CA PHE A 6 -4.80 -14.11 -6.05
C PHE A 6 -3.62 -13.58 -6.88
N VAL A 7 -3.72 -13.58 -8.22
CA VAL A 7 -2.68 -13.02 -9.09
C VAL A 7 -2.48 -11.51 -8.86
N ILE A 8 -3.57 -10.75 -8.75
CA ILE A 8 -3.51 -9.30 -8.46
C ILE A 8 -2.84 -9.06 -7.11
N ASP A 9 -3.17 -9.85 -6.09
CA ASP A 9 -2.60 -9.73 -4.75
C ASP A 9 -1.09 -9.99 -4.76
N TRP A 10 -0.61 -11.00 -5.51
CA TRP A 10 0.82 -11.25 -5.66
C TRP A 10 1.56 -10.15 -6.42
N ILE A 11 0.97 -9.64 -7.50
CA ILE A 11 1.52 -8.49 -8.22
C ILE A 11 1.58 -7.28 -7.30
N MET A 12 0.54 -7.04 -6.52
CA MET A 12 0.45 -5.94 -5.57
C MET A 12 1.54 -6.06 -4.49
N ILE A 13 1.78 -7.25 -3.94
CA ILE A 13 2.88 -7.50 -2.99
C ILE A 13 4.23 -7.26 -3.66
N ALA A 14 4.43 -7.79 -4.87
CA ALA A 14 5.68 -7.64 -5.62
C ALA A 14 5.98 -6.18 -5.99
N ALA A 15 4.96 -5.36 -6.27
CA ALA A 15 5.11 -3.93 -6.56
C ALA A 15 5.26 -3.07 -5.30
N PHE A 16 4.65 -3.50 -4.19
CA PHE A 16 4.73 -2.80 -2.90
C PHE A 16 6.16 -2.77 -2.34
N ILE A 17 6.90 -3.88 -2.43
CA ILE A 17 8.25 -3.98 -1.87
C ILE A 17 9.22 -2.95 -2.51
N PRO A 18 9.36 -2.88 -3.85
CA PRO A 18 10.18 -1.85 -4.49
C PRO A 18 9.72 -0.42 -4.18
N SER A 19 8.41 -0.17 -4.13
CA SER A 19 7.87 1.17 -3.78
C SER A 19 8.28 1.58 -2.37
N LEU A 20 8.19 0.68 -1.39
CA LEU A 20 8.62 0.93 -0.02
C LEU A 20 10.15 1.13 0.08
N CYS A 21 10.93 0.21 -0.49
CA CYS A 21 12.40 0.28 -0.43
C CYS A 21 12.92 1.56 -1.09
N SER A 22 12.40 1.90 -2.27
CA SER A 22 12.79 3.13 -2.97
C SER A 22 12.33 4.40 -2.27
N GLY A 23 11.17 4.39 -1.59
CA GLY A 23 10.70 5.52 -0.79
C GLY A 23 11.59 5.79 0.43
N ILE A 24 12.05 4.72 1.10
CA ILE A 24 13.04 4.82 2.19
C ILE A 24 14.37 5.32 1.65
N GLY A 25 14.86 4.75 0.54
CA GLY A 25 16.10 5.16 -0.12
C GLY A 25 16.07 6.63 -0.55
N LEU A 26 14.97 7.09 -1.13
CA LEU A 26 14.75 8.50 -1.51
C LEU A 26 14.79 9.43 -0.29
N HIS A 27 14.17 9.02 0.82
CA HIS A 27 14.20 9.80 2.06
C HIS A 27 15.59 9.90 2.67
N ILE A 28 16.37 8.82 2.63
CA ILE A 28 17.77 8.81 3.09
C ILE A 28 18.63 9.69 2.16
N ALA A 29 18.56 9.47 0.84
CA ALA A 29 19.32 10.22 -0.15
C ALA A 29 18.99 11.71 -0.15
N GLY A 30 17.78 12.11 0.27
CA GLY A 30 17.39 13.52 0.43
C GLY A 30 18.16 14.26 1.52
N HIS A 31 18.87 13.57 2.41
CA HIS A 31 19.77 14.17 3.39
C HIS A 31 21.21 14.29 2.88
N GLU A 32 21.54 13.64 1.75
CA GLU A 32 22.87 13.62 1.18
C GLU A 32 23.02 14.66 0.06
N ALA A 33 24.25 15.13 -0.18
CA ALA A 33 24.54 16.12 -1.22
C ALA A 33 24.61 15.52 -2.65
N ASN A 34 24.37 14.22 -2.81
CA ASN A 34 24.46 13.54 -4.11
C ASN A 34 23.11 13.56 -4.85
N HIS A 35 22.96 14.54 -5.75
CA HIS A 35 21.77 14.73 -6.57
C HIS A 35 21.47 13.53 -7.48
N GLU A 36 22.48 12.86 -8.04
CA GLU A 36 22.27 11.72 -8.94
C GLU A 36 21.64 10.53 -8.20
N VAL A 37 22.13 10.24 -6.99
CA VAL A 37 21.59 9.18 -6.15
C VAL A 37 20.15 9.49 -5.77
N TRP A 38 19.86 10.72 -5.35
CA TRP A 38 18.50 11.16 -5.05
C TRP A 38 17.57 11.00 -6.25
N HIS A 39 18.01 11.44 -7.43
CA HIS A 39 17.23 11.35 -8.67
C HIS A 39 16.91 9.90 -9.05
N ASN A 40 17.90 9.00 -8.97
CA ASN A 40 17.70 7.58 -9.27
C ASN A 40 16.68 6.92 -8.32
N TRP A 41 16.74 7.24 -7.02
CA TRP A 41 15.74 6.80 -6.07
C TRP A 41 14.35 7.38 -6.38
N ALA A 42 14.27 8.65 -6.78
CA ALA A 42 13.01 9.31 -7.11
C ALA A 42 12.33 8.64 -8.32
N VAL A 43 13.08 8.39 -9.40
CA VAL A 43 12.57 7.70 -10.60
C VAL A 43 12.12 6.28 -10.24
N SER A 44 12.94 5.53 -9.50
CA SER A 44 12.60 4.18 -9.05
C SER A 44 11.33 4.17 -8.21
N HIS A 45 11.18 5.13 -7.31
CA HIS A 45 10.03 5.27 -6.44
C HIS A 45 8.76 5.60 -7.20
N VAL A 46 8.80 6.54 -8.15
CA VAL A 46 7.63 6.89 -8.96
C VAL A 46 7.18 5.70 -9.82
N LEU A 47 8.11 5.04 -10.52
CA LEU A 47 7.77 3.91 -11.40
C LEU A 47 7.16 2.73 -10.62
N SER A 48 7.78 2.34 -9.51
CA SER A 48 7.26 1.26 -8.67
C SER A 48 5.94 1.62 -7.98
N SER A 49 5.78 2.87 -7.55
CA SER A 49 4.55 3.34 -6.91
C SER A 49 3.38 3.44 -7.89
N LEU A 50 3.62 3.81 -9.15
CA LEU A 50 2.59 3.78 -10.20
C LEU A 50 2.11 2.35 -10.48
N LEU A 51 3.04 1.38 -10.54
CA LEU A 51 2.68 -0.03 -10.68
C LEU A 51 1.87 -0.54 -9.47
N PHE A 52 2.30 -0.18 -8.26
CA PHE A 52 1.58 -0.53 -7.03
C PHE A 52 0.18 0.11 -6.97
N LEU A 53 0.05 1.38 -7.39
CA LEU A 53 -1.23 2.07 -7.48
C LEU A 53 -2.17 1.40 -8.48
N ALA A 54 -1.66 1.04 -9.67
CA ALA A 54 -2.44 0.33 -10.68
C ALA A 54 -2.95 -1.02 -10.15
N ALA A 55 -2.07 -1.83 -9.52
CA ALA A 55 -2.45 -3.08 -8.89
C ALA A 55 -3.49 -2.88 -7.77
N SER A 56 -3.33 -1.83 -6.95
CA SER A 56 -4.27 -1.48 -5.88
C SER A 56 -5.65 -1.09 -6.41
N ILE A 57 -5.72 -0.33 -7.52
CA ILE A 57 -7.00 0.02 -8.17
C ILE A 57 -7.71 -1.26 -8.65
N LEU A 58 -6.97 -2.18 -9.29
CA LEU A 58 -7.52 -3.46 -9.73
C LEU A 58 -8.02 -4.28 -8.52
N HIS A 59 -7.23 -4.38 -7.46
CA HIS A 59 -7.60 -5.06 -6.22
C HIS A 59 -8.90 -4.46 -5.63
N ILE A 60 -8.97 -3.14 -5.47
CA ILE A 60 -10.15 -2.43 -4.97
C ILE A 60 -11.38 -2.69 -5.84
N LYS A 61 -11.22 -2.70 -7.17
CA LYS A 61 -12.31 -2.98 -8.11
C LYS A 61 -12.87 -4.39 -7.93
N THR A 62 -12.02 -5.39 -7.67
CA THR A 62 -12.49 -6.76 -7.34
C THR A 62 -13.29 -6.81 -6.04
N HIS A 63 -13.03 -5.88 -5.12
CA HIS A 63 -13.74 -5.71 -3.85
C HIS A 63 -14.81 -4.61 -3.86
N SER A 64 -15.25 -4.14 -5.04
CA SER A 64 -16.23 -3.04 -5.14
C SER A 64 -17.54 -3.29 -4.37
N ASN A 65 -18.01 -4.54 -4.30
CA ASN A 65 -19.20 -4.90 -3.50
C ASN A 65 -18.99 -4.69 -1.99
N TRP A 66 -17.76 -4.84 -1.49
CA TRP A 66 -17.43 -4.57 -0.09
C TRP A 66 -17.57 -3.08 0.23
N TYR A 67 -17.05 -2.21 -0.66
CA TYR A 67 -17.18 -0.77 -0.53
C TYR A 67 -18.64 -0.30 -0.69
N LYS A 68 -19.37 -0.83 -1.69
CA LYS A 68 -20.80 -0.55 -1.85
C LYS A 68 -21.63 -0.97 -0.63
N SER A 69 -21.25 -2.03 0.06
CA SER A 69 -21.90 -2.45 1.29
C SER A 69 -21.69 -1.46 2.43
N ILE A 70 -20.53 -0.79 2.50
CA ILE A 70 -20.28 0.25 3.51
C ILE A 70 -21.13 1.49 3.21
N THR A 71 -21.23 1.90 1.95
CA THR A 71 -22.04 3.08 1.60
C THR A 71 -23.54 2.87 1.79
N ARG A 72 -24.03 1.62 1.64
CA ARG A 72 -25.45 1.28 1.83
C ARG A 72 -25.83 1.01 3.28
N SER A 73 -24.93 0.42 4.08
CA SER A 73 -25.28 -0.14 5.39
C SER A 73 -24.36 0.33 6.52
N GLY A 74 -23.44 1.25 6.25
CA GLY A 74 -22.45 1.75 7.22
C GLY A 74 -21.30 0.76 7.50
N ILE A 75 -20.45 1.11 8.48
CA ILE A 75 -19.25 0.34 8.84
C ILE A 75 -19.57 -0.96 9.59
N GLY A 76 -20.61 -0.99 10.43
CA GLY A 76 -21.08 -2.20 11.13
C GLY A 76 -19.96 -3.09 11.70
N HIS A 77 -19.93 -4.36 11.27
CA HIS A 77 -18.94 -5.38 11.67
C HIS A 77 -17.72 -5.47 10.72
N LYS A 78 -17.52 -4.50 9.83
CA LYS A 78 -16.42 -4.54 8.84
C LYS A 78 -15.07 -4.33 9.52
N SER A 79 -14.00 -4.77 8.87
CA SER A 79 -12.65 -4.67 9.40
C SER A 79 -12.20 -3.20 9.49
N ARG A 80 -12.08 -2.67 10.72
CA ARG A 80 -11.58 -1.31 10.97
C ARG A 80 -10.20 -1.05 10.36
N VAL A 81 -9.32 -2.06 10.39
CA VAL A 81 -7.98 -1.99 9.76
C VAL A 81 -8.10 -1.74 8.25
N THR A 82 -9.04 -2.40 7.56
CA THR A 82 -9.22 -2.21 6.11
C THR A 82 -9.76 -0.82 5.80
N VAL A 83 -10.73 -0.35 6.58
CA VAL A 83 -11.28 1.01 6.42
C VAL A 83 -10.18 2.07 6.63
N LEU A 84 -9.42 1.95 7.72
CA LEU A 84 -8.32 2.86 8.01
C LEU A 84 -7.25 2.80 6.92
N LEU A 85 -6.86 1.60 6.48
CA LEU A 85 -5.92 1.41 5.38
C LEU A 85 -6.40 2.12 4.11
N SER A 86 -7.68 1.98 3.73
CA SER A 86 -8.24 2.67 2.55
C SER A 86 -8.13 4.20 2.66
N ILE A 87 -8.39 4.77 3.85
CA ILE A 87 -8.33 6.21 4.09
C ILE A 87 -6.89 6.72 4.02
N VAL A 88 -5.97 6.08 4.76
CA VAL A 88 -4.56 6.51 4.81
C VAL A 88 -3.88 6.28 3.45
N PHE A 89 -4.22 5.19 2.74
CA PHE A 89 -3.73 4.96 1.38
C PHE A 89 -4.18 6.07 0.41
N MET A 90 -5.42 6.54 0.51
CA MET A 90 -5.89 7.68 -0.28
C MET A 90 -5.04 8.94 -0.01
N ALA A 91 -4.70 9.21 1.26
CA ALA A 91 -3.84 10.33 1.62
C ALA A 91 -2.42 10.20 1.04
N VAL A 92 -1.85 8.99 1.04
CA VAL A 92 -0.55 8.71 0.41
C VAL A 92 -0.60 8.98 -1.10
N VAL A 93 -1.67 8.55 -1.79
CA VAL A 93 -1.84 8.79 -3.23
C VAL A 93 -1.95 10.29 -3.53
N VAL A 94 -2.77 11.03 -2.78
CA VAL A 94 -2.94 12.48 -2.98
C VAL A 94 -1.63 13.22 -2.76
N THR A 95 -0.93 12.92 -1.67
CA THR A 95 0.37 13.55 -1.38
C THR A 95 1.45 13.16 -2.39
N GLY A 96 1.45 11.91 -2.87
CA GLY A 96 2.38 11.45 -3.92
C GLY A 96 2.16 12.15 -5.26
N ILE A 97 0.91 12.36 -5.67
CA ILE A 97 0.58 13.13 -6.87
C ILE A 97 1.01 14.59 -6.71
N ALA A 98 0.74 15.20 -5.55
CA ALA A 98 1.14 16.58 -5.27
C ALA A 98 2.66 16.78 -5.37
N LEU A 99 3.44 15.78 -4.95
CA LEU A 99 4.92 15.83 -5.00
C LEU A 99 5.50 15.82 -6.41
N LEU A 100 4.74 15.41 -7.44
CA LEU A 100 5.20 15.49 -8.83
C LEU A 100 5.39 16.94 -9.30
N GLY A 101 4.74 17.90 -8.65
CA GLY A 101 4.89 19.33 -8.92
C GLY A 101 5.80 20.06 -7.93
N VAL A 102 6.50 19.34 -7.04
CA VAL A 102 7.39 19.93 -6.04
C VAL A 102 8.84 19.67 -6.44
N GLU A 103 9.63 20.74 -6.51
CA GLU A 103 11.05 20.65 -6.82
C GLU A 103 11.88 20.35 -5.56
N GLY A 104 12.82 19.41 -5.69
CA GLY A 104 13.80 19.10 -4.66
C GLY A 104 13.28 18.32 -3.44
N ALA A 105 14.20 18.10 -2.48
CA ALA A 105 13.93 17.36 -1.25
C ALA A 105 13.47 18.29 -0.10
N GLY A 106 12.92 17.69 0.96
CA GLY A 106 12.68 18.41 2.22
C GLY A 106 11.36 19.18 2.32
N SER A 107 10.43 19.01 1.38
CA SER A 107 9.11 19.63 1.47
C SER A 107 8.25 19.06 2.61
N SER A 108 7.39 19.90 3.20
CA SER A 108 6.45 19.47 4.25
C SER A 108 5.48 18.38 3.76
N VAL A 109 5.05 18.48 2.50
CA VAL A 109 4.24 17.46 1.81
C VAL A 109 5.02 16.15 1.68
N GLY A 110 6.32 16.21 1.38
CA GLY A 110 7.22 15.05 1.31
C GLY A 110 7.32 14.32 2.63
N LEU A 111 7.42 15.06 3.74
CA LEU A 111 7.44 14.47 5.08
C LEU A 111 6.12 13.80 5.45
N TRP A 112 4.99 14.42 5.10
CA TRP A 112 3.67 13.83 5.30
C TRP A 112 3.49 12.56 4.46
N HIS A 113 3.91 12.60 3.20
CA HIS A 113 3.89 11.43 2.31
C HIS A 113 4.70 10.28 2.90
N TYR A 114 5.92 10.56 3.38
CA TYR A 114 6.77 9.57 4.02
C TYR A 114 6.11 8.95 5.27
N ARG A 115 5.65 9.77 6.22
CA ARG A 115 5.02 9.30 7.47
C ARG A 115 3.78 8.46 7.20
N THR A 116 2.92 8.92 6.29
CA THR A 116 1.71 8.18 5.92
C THR A 116 2.03 6.93 5.10
N GLY A 117 3.09 6.95 4.30
CA GLY A 117 3.63 5.77 3.60
C GLY A 117 4.04 4.66 4.58
N ILE A 118 4.81 4.98 5.62
CA ILE A 118 5.16 4.03 6.69
C ILE A 118 3.91 3.49 7.38
N ALA A 119 2.93 4.35 7.69
CA ALA A 119 1.67 3.92 8.29
C ALA A 119 0.89 2.95 7.38
N VAL A 120 0.82 3.23 6.07
CA VAL A 120 0.24 2.32 5.08
C VAL A 120 0.98 0.99 5.06
N SER A 121 2.31 0.98 5.15
CA SER A 121 3.08 -0.25 5.18
C SER A 121 2.70 -1.15 6.37
N VAL A 122 2.65 -0.58 7.57
CA VAL A 122 2.26 -1.31 8.79
C VAL A 122 0.83 -1.82 8.68
N LEU A 123 -0.10 -0.98 8.24
CA LEU A 123 -1.52 -1.35 8.07
C LEU A 123 -1.70 -2.43 7.00
N SER A 124 -0.88 -2.41 5.94
CA SER A 124 -0.91 -3.39 4.86
C SER A 124 -0.44 -4.77 5.35
N VAL A 125 0.61 -4.82 6.16
CA VAL A 125 1.04 -6.06 6.83
C VAL A 125 -0.06 -6.58 7.76
N GLY A 126 -0.64 -5.72 8.59
CA GLY A 126 -1.76 -6.10 9.46
C GLY A 126 -2.98 -6.61 8.68
N HIS A 127 -3.28 -5.99 7.53
CA HIS A 127 -4.32 -6.44 6.63
C HIS A 127 -4.01 -7.84 6.06
N LEU A 128 -2.79 -8.05 5.57
CA LEU A 128 -2.35 -9.34 5.01
C LEU A 128 -2.41 -10.47 6.06
N LEU A 129 -1.87 -10.23 7.26
CA LEU A 129 -1.85 -11.22 8.35
C LEU A 129 -3.25 -11.66 8.76
N LYS A 130 -4.24 -10.75 8.71
CA LYS A 130 -5.65 -11.09 8.99
C LYS A 130 -6.30 -11.94 7.90
N ARG A 131 -5.72 -11.98 6.70
CA ARG A 131 -6.25 -12.68 5.52
C ARG A 131 -5.55 -14.01 5.27
N ILE A 132 -4.33 -14.19 5.77
CA ILE A 132 -3.71 -15.50 5.88
C ILE A 132 -4.54 -16.31 6.90
N PRO A 133 -5.09 -17.48 6.53
CA PRO A 133 -5.76 -18.34 7.49
C PRO A 133 -4.75 -18.64 8.59
N SER A 134 -5.05 -18.26 9.83
CA SER A 134 -4.23 -18.64 10.98
C SER A 134 -4.07 -20.16 10.93
N SER A 135 -2.83 -20.67 10.90
CA SER A 135 -2.49 -22.10 10.77
C SER A 135 -3.22 -23.01 11.79
N ARG A 136 -3.86 -22.43 12.81
CA ARG A 136 -4.82 -23.09 13.68
C ARG A 136 -5.97 -23.77 12.93
N SER A 137 -6.53 -23.20 11.85
CA SER A 137 -7.61 -23.88 11.11
C SER A 137 -7.13 -25.03 10.24
N PHE A 138 -5.84 -25.05 9.87
CA PHE A 138 -5.23 -26.16 9.14
C PHE A 138 -4.93 -27.34 10.08
N ILE A 139 -4.39 -27.06 11.27
CA ILE A 139 -4.09 -28.07 12.30
C ILE A 139 -5.37 -28.72 12.86
N PHE A 140 -6.42 -27.94 13.15
CA PHE A 140 -7.69 -28.52 13.63
C PHE A 140 -8.45 -29.33 12.56
N ARG A 141 -8.23 -29.05 11.28
CA ARG A 141 -8.85 -29.81 10.17
C ARG A 141 -8.05 -31.06 9.78
N SER A 142 -6.78 -31.15 10.17
CA SER A 142 -5.96 -32.35 10.01
C SER A 142 -6.13 -33.36 11.15
N ARG A 143 -6.66 -32.96 12.31
CA ARG A 143 -6.91 -33.85 13.45
C ARG A 143 -8.30 -34.48 13.48
N ASN A 144 -9.22 -34.01 12.64
CA ASN A 144 -10.60 -34.50 12.52
C ASN A 144 -10.85 -35.24 11.20
N LYS A 145 -9.82 -35.85 10.62
CA LYS A 145 -9.93 -36.79 9.50
C LYS A 145 -9.34 -38.12 9.91
#